data_AF-A0A0U4FGX2-F1
#
_entry.id   AF-A0A0U4FGX2-F1
#
_cell.length_a   1.000
_cell.length_b   1.000
_cell.length_c   1.000
_cell.angle_alpha   90.00
_cell.angle_beta   90.00
_cell.angle_gamma   90.00
#
_symmetry.space_group_name_H-M   'P 1'
#
loop_
_entity.id
_entity.type
_entity.pdbx_description
1 polymer ?
#
loop_
_entity_poly.entity_id
_entity_poly.type
_entity_poly.pdbx_seq_one_letter_code
_entity_poly.pdbx_strand_id
1 'polypeptide(L)'
;MTYEIPKEIKAKPKILGLEMRELVILLISSLLVLTILRDLVHSVFMIPYFVAVIGFMIYLFIPSGHNPKKRHYESLILFFRHKKAVYHAMDKHKQENRQLRQ
;
A
#
# COMPACT_ATOMS: atom_id res chain seq x y z
N MET A 1 -40.99 16.10 3.59
CA MET A 1 -39.93 15.10 3.84
C MET A 1 -38.69 15.84 4.27
N THR A 2 -38.36 15.78 5.56
CA THR A 2 -37.19 16.43 6.15
C THR A 2 -35.98 15.53 5.86
N TYR A 3 -35.07 15.97 5.00
CA TYR A 3 -33.82 15.26 4.79
C TYR A 3 -32.87 15.62 5.94
N GLU A 4 -32.49 14.63 6.75
CA GLU A 4 -31.40 14.78 7.70
C GLU A 4 -30.08 14.78 6.92
N ILE A 5 -29.69 15.96 6.44
CA ILE A 5 -28.37 16.14 5.82
C ILE A 5 -27.34 15.98 6.94
N PRO A 6 -26.47 14.97 6.89
CA PRO A 6 -25.45 14.80 7.91
C PRO A 6 -24.54 16.03 7.91
N LYS A 7 -24.50 16.72 9.05
CA LYS A 7 -23.82 18.00 9.23
C LYS A 7 -22.29 17.89 9.14
N GLU A 8 -21.75 16.67 9.25
CA GLU A 8 -20.32 16.39 9.18
C GLU A 8 -20.00 15.28 8.17
N ILE A 9 -19.40 15.67 7.04
CA ILE A 9 -18.79 14.71 6.11
C ILE A 9 -17.33 14.53 6.52
N LYS A 10 -17.03 13.43 7.24
CA LYS A 10 -15.66 13.03 7.57
C LYS A 10 -14.95 12.46 6.34
N ALA A 11 -14.63 13.31 5.36
CA ALA A 11 -13.79 12.93 4.24
C ALA A 11 -12.32 12.96 4.68
N LYS A 12 -11.60 11.85 4.47
CA LYS A 12 -10.15 11.87 4.66
C LYS A 12 -9.52 12.84 3.65
N PRO A 13 -8.59 13.70 4.07
CA PRO A 13 -7.89 14.58 3.15
C PRO A 13 -7.09 13.75 2.14
N LYS A 14 -7.39 13.95 0.86
CA LYS A 14 -6.70 13.31 -0.27
C LYS A 14 -6.17 14.39 -1.20
N ILE A 15 -4.92 14.24 -1.64
CA ILE A 15 -4.31 15.09 -2.65
C ILE A 15 -4.11 14.21 -3.87
N LEU A 16 -4.73 14.55 -5.00
CA LEU A 16 -4.66 13.77 -6.24
C LEU A 16 -5.04 12.28 -6.05
N GLY A 17 -6.00 11.99 -5.16
CA GLY A 17 -6.43 10.63 -4.86
C GLY A 17 -5.50 9.84 -3.93
N LEU A 18 -4.40 10.44 -3.46
CA LEU A 18 -3.49 9.86 -2.47
C LEU A 18 -3.81 10.37 -1.06
N GLU A 19 -3.81 9.48 -0.07
CA GLU A 19 -3.87 9.87 1.34
C GLU A 19 -2.51 10.46 1.80
N MET A 20 -2.50 11.30 2.84
CA MET A 20 -1.26 11.89 3.37
C MET A 20 -0.17 10.87 3.68
N ARG A 21 -0.56 9.69 4.17
CA ARG A 21 0.36 8.57 4.44
C ARG A 21 1.08 8.10 3.17
N GLU A 22 0.37 8.05 2.06
CA GLU A 22 0.89 7.57 0.78
C GLU A 22 1.89 8.56 0.19
N LEU A 23 1.64 9.86 0.35
CA LEU A 23 2.60 10.92 -0.01
C LEU A 23 3.91 10.78 0.77
N VAL A 24 3.83 10.52 2.08
CA VAL A 24 5.03 10.32 2.92
C VAL A 24 5.80 9.08 2.47
N ILE A 25 5.11 7.97 2.17
CA ILE A 25 5.75 6.75 1.67
C ILE A 25 6.45 7.02 0.33
N LEU A 26 5.79 7.74 -0.58
CA LEU A 26 6.34 8.09 -1.89
C LEU A 26 7.59 8.98 -1.72
N LEU A 27 7.53 10.01 -0.88
CA LEU A 27 8.66 10.90 -0.63
C LEU A 27 9.88 10.14 -0.09
N ILE A 28 9.69 9.36 0.98
CA ILE A 28 10.78 8.60 1.61
C ILE A 28 11.38 7.59 0.64
N SER A 29 10.51 6.86 -0.07
CA SER A 29 10.95 5.83 -1.02
C SER A 29 11.69 6.44 -2.22
N SER A 30 11.24 7.59 -2.73
CA SER A 30 11.93 8.29 -3.81
C SER A 30 13.31 8.78 -3.38
N LEU A 31 13.43 9.32 -2.16
CA LEU A 31 14.71 9.77 -1.63
C LEU A 31 15.67 8.59 -1.46
N LEU A 32 15.20 7.47 -0.92
CA LEU A 32 15.98 6.24 -0.76
C LEU A 32 16.53 5.72 -2.09
N VAL A 33 15.68 5.69 -3.12
CA VAL A 33 16.02 5.23 -4.48
C VAL A 33 17.04 6.13 -5.16
N LEU A 34 16.85 7.45 -5.07
CA LEU A 34 17.67 8.42 -5.79
C LEU A 34 19.03 8.65 -5.13
N THR A 35 19.18 8.29 -3.86
CA THR A 35 20.42 8.45 -3.09
C THR A 35 21.10 7.10 -2.88
N ILE A 36 20.73 6.38 -1.83
CA ILE A 36 21.44 5.20 -1.32
C ILE A 36 21.43 4.06 -2.35
N LEU A 37 20.27 3.71 -2.90
CA LEU A 37 20.18 2.54 -3.79
C LEU A 37 20.82 2.80 -5.14
N ARG A 38 20.81 4.04 -5.63
CA ARG A 38 21.45 4.42 -6.89
C ARG A 38 22.96 4.18 -6.85
N ASP A 39 23.61 4.51 -5.73
CA ASP A 39 25.06 4.37 -5.58
C ASP A 39 25.51 2.90 -5.50
N LEU A 40 24.59 1.98 -5.20
CA LEU A 40 24.83 0.53 -5.17
C LEU A 40 24.73 -0.11 -6.56
N VAL A 41 24.22 0.61 -7.56
CA VAL A 41 23.98 0.08 -8.91
C VAL A 41 25.13 0.48 -9.84
N HIS A 42 25.73 -0.52 -10.46
CA HIS A 42 26.76 -0.28 -11.47
C HIS A 42 26.18 0.51 -12.65
N SER A 43 26.97 1.44 -13.20
CA SER A 43 26.53 2.40 -14.25
C SER A 43 25.81 1.76 -15.43
N VAL A 44 26.28 0.59 -15.88
CA VAL A 44 25.68 -0.24 -16.95
C VAL A 44 24.22 -0.61 -16.68
N PHE A 45 23.83 -0.79 -15.41
CA PHE A 45 22.48 -1.22 -15.02
C PHE A 45 21.58 -0.05 -14.61
N MET A 46 22.00 1.20 -14.80
CA MET A 46 21.22 2.37 -14.38
C MET A 46 19.85 2.47 -15.06
N ILE A 47 19.78 2.21 -16.37
CA ILE A 47 18.51 2.24 -17.11
C ILE A 47 17.57 1.13 -16.61
N PRO A 48 17.98 -0.17 -16.58
CA PRO A 48 17.16 -1.23 -16.00
C PRO A 48 16.70 -0.95 -14.56
N TYR A 49 17.59 -0.37 -13.74
CA TYR A 49 17.29 -0.02 -12.37
C TYR A 49 16.13 0.98 -12.28
N PHE A 50 16.18 2.09 -13.02
CA PHE A 50 15.10 3.07 -12.99
C PHE A 50 13.78 2.51 -13.51
N VAL A 51 13.80 1.67 -14.56
CA VAL A 51 12.59 1.01 -15.06
C VAL A 51 11.97 0.12 -13.99
N ALA A 52 12.78 -0.71 -13.33
CA ALA A 52 12.31 -1.59 -12.26
C ALA A 52 11.75 -0.81 -11.07
N VAL A 53 12.43 0.25 -10.64
CA VAL A 53 12.00 1.05 -9.50
C VAL A 53 10.72 1.82 -9.78
N ILE A 54 10.60 2.46 -10.95
CA ILE A 54 9.38 3.18 -11.34
C ILE A 54 8.21 2.20 -11.42
N GLY A 55 8.41 1.04 -12.03
CA GLY A 55 7.40 -0.02 -12.08
C GLY A 55 6.97 -0.50 -10.70
N PHE A 56 7.92 -0.72 -9.79
CA PHE A 56 7.64 -1.12 -8.42
C PHE A 56 6.90 -0.03 -7.63
N MET A 57 7.28 1.23 -7.79
CA MET A 57 6.56 2.35 -7.17
C MET A 57 5.11 2.40 -7.61
N ILE A 58 4.85 2.30 -8.92
CA ILE A 58 3.50 2.27 -9.45
C ILE A 58 2.72 1.09 -8.85
N TYR A 59 3.31 -0.10 -8.84
CA TYR A 59 2.70 -1.30 -8.25
C TYR A 59 2.28 -1.10 -6.79
N LEU A 60 3.11 -0.46 -5.95
CA LEU A 60 2.80 -0.24 -4.53
C LEU A 60 1.51 0.56 -4.31
N PHE A 61 1.21 1.49 -5.22
CA PHE A 61 0.06 2.41 -5.11
C PHE A 61 -1.15 1.99 -5.94
N ILE A 62 -1.05 0.92 -6.74
CA ILE A 62 -2.21 0.33 -7.39
C ILE A 62 -3.09 -0.39 -6.35
N PRO A 63 -4.43 -0.27 -6.43
CA PRO A 63 -5.33 -1.06 -5.59
C PRO A 63 -5.19 -2.55 -5.90
N SER A 64 -5.17 -3.38 -4.86
CA SER A 64 -5.04 -4.82 -5.03
C SER A 64 -6.28 -5.41 -5.72
N GLY A 65 -6.10 -6.22 -6.75
CA GLY A 65 -7.21 -6.93 -7.39
C GLY A 65 -7.97 -7.88 -6.45
N HIS A 66 -7.29 -8.43 -5.44
CA HIS A 66 -7.90 -9.30 -4.43
C HIS A 66 -8.53 -8.53 -3.26
N ASN A 67 -8.09 -7.29 -3.03
CA ASN A 67 -8.63 -6.44 -1.98
C ASN A 67 -8.67 -4.97 -2.44
N PRO A 68 -9.71 -4.56 -3.18
CA PRO A 68 -9.77 -3.26 -3.84
C PRO A 68 -9.70 -2.06 -2.89
N LYS A 69 -10.01 -2.27 -1.60
CA LYS A 69 -9.94 -1.24 -0.55
C LYS A 69 -8.52 -1.05 -0.01
N LYS A 70 -7.56 -1.85 -0.45
CA LYS A 70 -6.18 -1.91 0.04
C LYS A 70 -5.20 -1.76 -1.12
N ARG A 71 -4.15 -0.98 -0.90
CA ARG A 71 -3.04 -0.87 -1.86
C ARG A 71 -1.94 -1.87 -1.53
N HIS A 72 -1.10 -2.21 -2.50
CA HIS A 72 -0.06 -3.22 -2.34
C HIS A 72 0.98 -2.89 -1.25
N TYR A 73 1.26 -1.61 -0.99
CA TYR A 73 2.14 -1.22 0.11
C TYR A 73 1.64 -1.70 1.50
N GLU A 74 0.32 -1.84 1.69
CA GLU A 74 -0.24 -2.29 2.97
C GLU A 74 0.09 -3.76 3.23
N SER A 75 0.13 -4.59 2.18
CA SER A 75 0.54 -5.99 2.26
C SER A 75 1.99 -6.14 2.70
N LEU A 76 2.88 -5.26 2.21
CA LEU A 76 4.29 -5.25 2.66
C LEU A 76 4.38 -4.89 4.14
N ILE A 77 3.64 -3.88 4.59
CA ILE A 77 3.60 -3.49 6.00
C ILE A 77 3.11 -4.65 6.88
N LEU A 78 2.07 -5.37 6.43
CA LEU A 78 1.59 -6.56 7.12
C LEU A 78 2.64 -7.68 7.17
N PHE A 79 3.35 -7.90 6.06
CA PHE A 79 4.44 -8.88 5.98
C PHE A 79 5.54 -8.58 7.00
N PHE A 80 5.99 -7.32 7.11
CA PHE A 80 7.01 -6.94 8.08
C PHE A 80 6.52 -6.91 9.53
N ARG A 81 5.23 -6.61 9.76
CA ARG A 81 4.63 -6.64 11.10
C ARG A 81 4.29 -8.05 11.59
N HIS A 82 4.30 -9.04 10.71
CA HIS A 82 3.93 -10.40 11.06
C HIS A 82 4.95 -11.04 12.01
N LYS A 83 4.50 -11.42 13.21
CA LYS A 83 5.33 -12.12 14.20
C LYS A 83 5.57 -13.56 13.74
N LYS A 84 6.73 -13.81 13.12
CA LYS A 84 7.11 -15.15 12.61
C LYS A 84 7.20 -16.24 13.69
N ALA A 85 7.34 -15.86 14.96
CA ALA A 85 7.47 -16.79 16.07
C ALA A 85 6.13 -17.43 16.52
N VAL A 86 4.99 -16.91 16.05
CA VAL A 86 3.67 -17.40 16.47
C VAL A 86 2.86 -17.78 15.23
N TYR A 87 2.72 -19.08 14.99
CA TYR A 87 1.79 -19.58 13.98
C TYR A 87 0.37 -19.47 14.51
N HIS A 88 -0.50 -18.81 13.76
CA HIS A 88 -1.94 -18.87 13.98
C HIS A 88 -2.55 -19.75 12.89
N ALA A 89 -3.10 -20.90 13.30
CA ALA A 89 -3.88 -21.73 12.41
C ALA A 89 -5.05 -20.90 11.86
N MET A 90 -5.08 -20.74 10.53
CA MET A 90 -6.20 -20.07 9.87
C MET A 90 -7.37 -21.07 9.78
N ASP A 91 -8.38 -20.85 10.61
CA ASP A 91 -9.67 -21.53 10.46
C ASP A 91 -10.39 -20.98 9.21
N LYS A 92 -10.34 -21.76 8.12
CA LYS A 92 -10.95 -21.42 6.83
C LYS A 92 -12.46 -21.17 6.96
N HIS A 93 -13.17 -22.00 7.73
CA HIS A 93 -14.62 -21.88 7.87
C HIS A 93 -15.04 -20.59 8.58
N LYS A 94 -14.23 -20.13 9.54
CA LYS A 94 -14.47 -18.84 10.23
C LYS A 94 -14.21 -17.62 9.33
N GLN A 95 -13.35 -17.74 8.32
CA GLN A 95 -13.10 -16.68 7.34
C GLN A 95 -14.23 -16.61 6.32
N GLU A 96 -14.63 -17.75 5.75
CA GLU A 96 -15.75 -17.85 4.79
C GLU A 96 -17.07 -17.34 5.39
N ASN A 97 -17.40 -17.75 6.62
CA ASN A 97 -18.59 -17.27 7.32
C ASN A 97 -18.59 -15.77 7.60
N ARG A 98 -17.41 -15.13 7.69
CA ARG A 98 -17.31 -13.67 7.86
C ARG A 98 -17.52 -12.92 6.56
N GLN A 99 -17.11 -13.49 5.43
CA GLN A 99 -17.31 -12.91 4.11
C GLN A 99 -18.79 -12.99 3.68
N LEU A 100 -19.50 -14.07 4.04
CA LEU A 100 -20.93 -14.23 3.78
C LEU A 100 -21.83 -13.27 4.59
N ARG A 101 -21.29 -12.63 5.63
CA ARG A 101 -22.02 -11.71 6.52
C ARG A 101 -21.77 -10.23 6.22
N GLN A 102 -20.91 -9.90 5.24
CA GLN A 102 -20.63 -8.53 4.78
C GLN A 102 -21.36 -8.25 3.48
#